data_AF-A0A7X6V8H5-F1
#
_entry.id   AF-A0A7X6V8H5-F1
#
_cell.length_a   1.000
_cell.length_b   1.000
_cell.length_c   1.000
_cell.angle_alpha   90.00
_cell.angle_beta   90.00
_cell.angle_gamma   90.00
#
_symmetry.space_group_name_H-M   'P 1'
#
loop_
_entity.id
_entity.type
_entity.pdbx_description
1 polymer ?
#
loop_
_entity_poly.entity_id
_entity_poly.type
_entity_poly.pdbx_seq_one_letter_code
_entity_poly.pdbx_strand_id
1 'polypeptide(L)'
;MPSKMLMLAIQIGIILFAARLSGMLAERIKIPSVLGELMAGIAIGPYAFGSMNLGGIFSSGLFPAPGAGVTFPVTPELYGFCTVASILLLFLSGVETDLKLFVRYSLAGSLVGIGGVV
;
A
#
# COMPACT_ATOMS: atom_id res chain seq x y z
N MET A 1 17.36 -19.36 -0.21
CA MET A 1 17.06 -18.47 -1.35
C MET A 1 15.66 -18.73 -1.94
N PRO A 2 15.26 -19.93 -2.38
CA PRO A 2 13.91 -20.17 -2.92
C PRO A 2 12.78 -19.85 -1.91
N SER A 3 13.04 -20.08 -0.62
CA SER A 3 12.11 -19.77 0.47
C SER A 3 11.73 -18.28 0.58
N LYS A 4 12.63 -17.34 0.24
CA LYS A 4 12.34 -15.90 0.28
C LYS A 4 11.46 -15.44 -0.87
N MET A 5 11.69 -15.97 -2.07
CA MET A 5 10.88 -15.64 -3.26
C MET A 5 9.46 -16.22 -3.15
N LEU A 6 9.34 -17.43 -2.60
CA LEU A 6 8.03 -18.02 -2.28
C LEU A 6 7.27 -17.17 -1.24
N MET A 7 7.96 -16.72 -0.19
CA MET A 7 7.36 -15.84 0.82
C MET A 7 6.87 -14.53 0.21
N LEU A 8 7.65 -13.90 -0.67
CA LEU A 8 7.26 -12.69 -1.39
C LEU A 8 5.99 -12.92 -2.24
N ALA A 9 5.95 -14.01 -3.01
CA ALA A 9 4.79 -14.33 -3.83
C ALA A 9 3.52 -14.52 -2.97
N ILE A 10 3.65 -15.20 -1.83
CA ILE A 10 2.55 -15.37 -0.86
C ILE A 10 2.12 -14.02 -0.27
N GLN A 11 3.06 -13.17 0.14
CA GLN A 11 2.78 -11.84 0.69
C GLN A 11 2.01 -10.98 -0.32
N ILE A 12 2.49 -10.91 -1.58
CA ILE A 12 1.81 -10.17 -2.66
C ILE A 12 0.42 -10.76 -2.90
N GLY A 13 0.30 -12.10 -2.97
CA GLY A 13 -0.98 -12.78 -3.16
C GLY A 13 -1.99 -12.43 -2.08
N ILE A 14 -1.58 -12.42 -0.80
CA ILE A 14 -2.44 -12.07 0.32
C ILE A 14 -2.80 -10.58 0.30
N ILE A 15 -1.85 -9.69 0.00
CA ILE A 15 -2.12 -8.25 -0.13
C ILE A 15 -3.17 -8.00 -1.21
N LEU A 16 -2.98 -8.57 -2.41
CA LEU A 16 -3.91 -8.40 -3.52
C LEU A 16 -5.29 -8.96 -3.20
N PHE A 17 -5.36 -10.14 -2.59
CA PHE A 17 -6.62 -10.76 -2.20
C PHE A 17 -7.36 -9.95 -1.14
N ALA A 18 -6.67 -9.54 -0.07
CA ALA A 18 -7.25 -8.75 1.02
C ALA A 18 -7.70 -7.37 0.54
N ALA A 19 -6.87 -6.68 -0.26
CA ALA A 19 -7.21 -5.39 -0.84
C ALA A 19 -8.45 -5.48 -1.75
N ARG A 20 -8.50 -6.47 -2.65
CA ARG A 20 -9.67 -6.62 -3.55
C ARG A 20 -10.94 -6.98 -2.79
N LEU A 21 -10.86 -7.90 -1.84
CA LEU A 21 -12.02 -8.31 -1.04
C LEU A 21 -12.58 -7.12 -0.22
N SER A 22 -11.70 -6.35 0.42
CA SER A 22 -12.09 -5.19 1.22
C SER A 22 -12.59 -4.01 0.37
N GLY A 23 -11.99 -3.74 -0.80
CA GLY A 23 -12.47 -2.73 -1.75
C GLY A 23 -13.88 -3.06 -2.25
N MET A 24 -14.12 -4.32 -2.62
CA MET A 24 -15.46 -4.79 -2.99
C MET A 24 -16.47 -4.63 -1.84
N LEU A 25 -16.07 -4.90 -0.60
CA LEU A 25 -16.94 -4.73 0.57
C LEU A 25 -17.21 -3.24 0.87
N ALA A 26 -16.20 -2.38 0.72
CA ALA A 26 -16.36 -0.93 0.91
C ALA A 26 -17.36 -0.34 -0.09
N GLU A 27 -17.29 -0.76 -1.36
CA GLU A 27 -18.26 -0.36 -2.39
C GLU A 27 -19.69 -0.78 -2.04
N ARG A 28 -19.87 -1.98 -1.45
CA ARG A 28 -21.20 -2.46 -0.99
C ARG A 28 -21.81 -1.57 0.10
N ILE A 29 -20.98 -0.93 0.91
CA ILE A 29 -21.40 -0.03 2.00
C ILE A 29 -21.38 1.45 1.53
N LYS A 30 -21.19 1.71 0.23
CA LYS A 30 -21.14 3.05 -0.39
C LYS A 30 -19.96 3.92 0.07
N ILE A 31 -18.83 3.29 0.40
CA ILE A 31 -17.57 3.96 0.72
C ILE A 31 -16.61 3.79 -0.48
N PRO A 32 -15.77 4.79 -0.81
CA PRO A 32 -14.75 4.65 -1.86
C PRO A 32 -13.91 3.38 -1.70
N SER A 33 -13.77 2.62 -2.79
CA SER A 33 -13.04 1.34 -2.84
C SER A 33 -11.63 1.44 -2.26
N VAL A 34 -10.91 2.52 -2.59
CA VAL A 34 -9.55 2.81 -2.10
C VAL A 34 -9.48 2.86 -0.57
N LEU A 35 -10.51 3.37 0.11
CA LEU A 35 -10.53 3.37 1.58
C LEU A 35 -10.61 1.94 2.13
N GLY A 36 -11.37 1.05 1.49
CA GLY A 36 -11.41 -0.37 1.84
C GLY A 36 -10.03 -1.04 1.68
N GLU A 37 -9.38 -0.80 0.55
CA GLU A 37 -8.03 -1.32 0.25
C GLU A 37 -7.00 -0.85 1.29
N LEU A 38 -7.03 0.45 1.66
CA LEU A 38 -6.17 1.01 2.70
C LEU A 38 -6.43 0.38 4.07
N MET A 39 -7.70 0.19 4.44
CA MET A 39 -8.08 -0.46 5.70
C MET A 39 -7.59 -1.90 5.77
N ALA A 40 -7.69 -2.66 4.68
CA ALA A 40 -7.11 -3.99 4.61
C ALA A 40 -5.60 -3.96 4.78
N GLY A 41 -4.90 -3.03 4.11
CA GLY A 41 -3.45 -2.85 4.26
C GLY A 41 -3.03 -2.54 5.70
N ILE A 42 -3.77 -1.67 6.40
CA ILE A 42 -3.55 -1.36 7.81
C ILE A 42 -3.79 -2.60 8.68
N ALA A 43 -4.89 -3.33 8.45
CA ALA A 43 -5.26 -4.50 9.24
C ALA A 43 -4.26 -5.66 9.08
N ILE A 44 -3.81 -5.96 7.86
CA ILE A 44 -2.85 -7.04 7.60
C ILE A 44 -1.39 -6.59 7.79
N GLY A 45 -1.15 -5.30 8.00
CA GLY A 45 0.19 -4.74 8.12
C GLY A 45 0.97 -5.27 9.33
N PRO A 46 2.29 -5.03 9.36
CA PRO A 46 3.18 -5.53 10.42
C PRO A 46 2.79 -5.03 11.82
N TYR A 47 2.14 -3.86 11.93
CA TYR A 47 1.71 -3.29 13.20
C TYR A 47 0.34 -3.80 13.69
N ALA A 48 -0.35 -4.63 12.92
CA ALA A 48 -1.65 -5.20 13.26
C ALA A 48 -1.60 -6.74 13.17
N PHE A 49 -2.47 -7.38 12.38
CA PHE A 49 -2.52 -8.85 12.29
C PHE A 49 -1.29 -9.46 11.59
N GLY A 50 -0.50 -8.67 10.86
CA GLY A 50 0.66 -9.15 10.12
C GLY A 50 1.80 -9.66 10.99
N SER A 51 1.96 -9.15 12.21
CA SER A 51 2.98 -9.60 13.17
C SER A 51 2.54 -10.78 14.03
N MET A 52 1.26 -11.17 13.98
CA MET A 52 0.78 -12.31 14.76
C MET A 52 1.39 -13.60 14.23
N ASN A 53 1.96 -14.38 15.16
CA ASN A 53 2.50 -15.70 14.86
C ASN A 53 1.33 -16.70 14.78
N LEU A 54 0.81 -16.93 13.56
CA LEU A 54 -0.09 -18.05 13.31
C LEU A 54 0.75 -19.34 13.31
N GLY A 55 0.77 -19.99 14.47
CA GLY A 55 1.62 -21.14 14.78
C GLY A 55 1.68 -22.19 13.65
N GLY A 56 2.91 -22.55 13.29
CA GLY A 56 3.24 -23.70 12.43
C GLY A 56 3.79 -23.34 11.04
N ILE A 57 3.29 -22.29 10.39
CA ILE A 57 3.66 -21.97 8.99
C ILE A 57 4.50 -20.68 8.88
N PHE A 58 4.27 -19.70 9.77
CA PHE A 58 4.99 -18.41 9.77
C PHE A 58 5.57 -18.12 11.15
N SER A 59 6.71 -18.73 11.51
CA SER A 59 7.36 -18.55 12.82
C SER A 59 7.72 -17.09 13.17
N SER A 60 7.72 -16.18 12.19
CA SER A 60 8.00 -14.75 12.37
C SER A 60 6.81 -13.83 12.01
N GLY A 61 5.61 -14.39 11.79
CA GLY A 61 4.46 -13.65 11.25
C GLY A 61 4.53 -13.44 9.73
N LEU A 62 3.40 -13.02 9.14
CA LEU A 62 3.27 -12.80 7.69
C LEU A 62 4.01 -11.52 7.25
N PHE A 63 3.97 -10.50 8.09
CA PHE A 63 4.73 -9.26 8.00
C PHE A 63 5.41 -9.03 9.36
N PRO A 64 6.66 -9.50 9.54
CA PRO A 64 7.33 -9.37 10.83
C PRO A 64 7.44 -7.89 11.21
N ALA A 65 7.07 -7.56 12.45
CA ALA A 65 7.26 -6.22 12.97
C ALA A 65 8.76 -5.88 12.97
N PRO A 66 9.13 -4.65 12.58
CA PRO A 66 10.53 -4.23 12.60
C PRO A 66 11.08 -4.31 14.03
N GLY A 67 12.22 -4.99 14.19
CA GLY A 67 12.97 -4.99 15.45
C GLY A 67 13.57 -3.61 15.73
N ALA A 68 13.99 -3.38 16.98
CA ALA A 68 14.68 -2.14 17.36
C ALA A 68 15.91 -1.92 16.47
N GLY A 69 15.94 -0.80 15.73
CA GLY A 69 17.03 -0.45 14.80
C GLY A 69 16.79 -0.81 13.33
N VAL A 70 15.61 -1.34 12.97
CA VAL A 70 15.26 -1.63 11.57
C VAL A 70 14.57 -0.42 10.93
N THR A 71 15.12 0.08 9.82
CA THR A 71 14.65 1.28 9.11
C THR A 71 13.36 1.08 8.31
N PHE A 72 13.05 -0.18 7.94
CA PHE A 72 11.91 -0.51 7.09
C PHE A 72 11.01 -1.56 7.74
N PRO A 73 9.68 -1.36 7.79
CA PRO A 73 8.75 -2.24 8.49
C PRO A 73 8.39 -3.52 7.72
N VAL A 74 8.97 -3.73 6.53
CA VAL A 74 8.69 -4.87 5.64
C VAL A 74 9.98 -5.46 5.06
N THR A 75 9.90 -6.63 4.43
CA THR A 75 11.03 -7.27 3.78
C THR A 75 11.59 -6.41 2.63
N PRO A 76 12.92 -6.37 2.41
CA PRO A 76 13.51 -5.58 1.32
C PRO A 76 12.97 -5.93 -0.06
N GLU A 77 12.63 -7.19 -0.28
CA GLU A 77 12.09 -7.68 -1.54
C GLU A 77 10.69 -7.10 -1.81
N LEU A 78 9.83 -7.05 -0.78
CA LEU A 78 8.51 -6.42 -0.87
C LEU A 78 8.61 -4.90 -1.00
N TYR A 79 9.51 -4.28 -0.24
CA TYR A 79 9.78 -2.84 -0.34
C TYR A 79 10.21 -2.44 -1.75
N GLY A 80 11.13 -3.20 -2.36
CA GLY A 80 11.57 -2.98 -3.74
C GLY A 80 10.42 -3.11 -4.74
N PHE A 81 9.59 -4.15 -4.62
CA PHE A 81 8.43 -4.34 -5.48
C PHE A 81 7.41 -3.20 -5.34
N CYS A 82 7.07 -2.81 -4.11
CA CYS A 82 6.15 -1.72 -3.84
C CYS A 82 6.68 -0.36 -4.33
N THR A 83 7.99 -0.13 -4.27
CA THR A 83 8.62 1.09 -4.79
C THR A 83 8.46 1.19 -6.30
N VAL A 84 8.67 0.09 -7.04
CA VAL A 84 8.42 0.07 -8.48
C VAL A 84 6.93 0.26 -8.77
N ALA A 85 6.05 -0.42 -8.02
CA ALA A 85 4.61 -0.29 -8.18
C ALA A 85 4.11 1.15 -7.93
N SER A 86 4.64 1.85 -6.93
CA SER A 86 4.26 3.23 -6.63
C SER A 86 4.74 4.19 -7.72
N ILE A 87 5.96 3.99 -8.26
CA ILE A 87 6.45 4.75 -9.42
C ILE A 87 5.52 4.53 -10.61
N LEU A 88 5.14 3.29 -10.91
CA LEU A 88 4.21 2.98 -12.01
C LEU A 88 2.83 3.63 -11.81
N LEU A 89 2.30 3.58 -10.58
CA LEU A 89 1.02 4.19 -10.22
C LEU A 89 1.06 5.71 -10.42
N LEU A 90 2.09 6.38 -9.89
CA LEU A 90 2.25 7.83 -10.00
C LEU A 90 2.51 8.26 -11.44
N PHE A 91 3.27 7.47 -12.20
CA PHE A 91 3.47 7.69 -13.62
C PHE A 91 2.16 7.60 -14.40
N LEU A 92 1.38 6.55 -14.19
CA LEU A 92 0.10 6.37 -14.87
C LEU A 92 -0.90 7.48 -14.50
N SER A 93 -0.97 7.84 -13.22
CA SER A 93 -1.78 8.98 -12.75
C SER A 93 -1.35 10.30 -13.41
N GLY A 94 -0.05 10.50 -13.60
CA GLY A 94 0.49 11.64 -14.33
C GLY A 94 0.10 11.65 -15.81
N VAL A 95 0.10 10.50 -16.48
CA VAL A 95 -0.32 10.35 -17.88
C VAL A 95 -1.82 10.56 -18.06
N GLU A 96 -2.64 10.16 -17.09
CA GLU A 96 -4.09 10.39 -17.08
C GLU A 96 -4.47 11.85 -16.76
N THR A 97 -3.52 12.66 -16.27
CA THR A 97 -3.77 14.07 -15.90
C THR A 97 -3.78 15.00 -17.11
N ASP A 98 -4.82 15.83 -17.25
CA ASP A 98 -4.89 16.87 -18.28
C ASP A 98 -3.94 18.04 -17.96
N LEU A 99 -2.79 18.08 -18.64
CA LEU A 99 -1.77 19.12 -18.48
C LEU A 99 -2.29 20.53 -18.84
N LYS A 100 -3.19 20.67 -19.83
CA LYS A 100 -3.70 21.98 -20.23
C LYS A 100 -4.58 22.54 -19.12
N LEU A 101 -5.43 21.70 -18.53
CA LEU A 101 -6.30 22.09 -17.43
C LEU A 101 -5.48 22.38 -16.16
N PHE A 102 -4.48 21.55 -15.86
CA PHE A 102 -3.56 21.76 -14.74
C PHE A 102 -2.84 23.12 -14.81
N VAL A 103 -2.24 23.46 -15.97
CA VAL A 103 -1.55 24.73 -16.14
C VAL A 103 -2.52 25.91 -16.05
N ARG A 104 -3.71 25.79 -16.64
CA ARG A 104 -4.76 26.83 -16.59
C ARG A 104 -5.19 27.18 -15.17
N TYR A 105 -5.25 26.20 -14.26
CA TYR A 105 -5.67 26.40 -12.87
C TYR A 105 -4.51 26.39 -11.85
N SER A 106 -3.26 26.44 -12.33
CA SER A 106 -2.05 26.32 -11.50
C SER A 106 -1.96 27.35 -10.37
N LEU A 107 -2.39 28.60 -10.59
CA LEU A 107 -2.36 29.64 -9.55
C LEU A 107 -3.33 29.34 -8.41
N ALA A 108 -4.59 29.00 -8.73
CA ALA A 108 -5.58 28.64 -7.73
C ALA A 108 -5.19 27.34 -7.00
N GLY A 109 -4.71 26.34 -7.74
CA GLY A 109 -4.21 25.10 -7.18
C GLY A 109 -3.01 25.31 -6.24
N SER A 110 -2.06 26.18 -6.59
CA SER A 110 -0.89 26.47 -5.76
C SER A 110 -1.27 27.21 -4.47
N LEU A 111 -2.20 28.17 -4.55
CA LEU A 111 -2.70 28.89 -3.37
C LEU A 111 -3.45 27.96 -2.41
N VAL A 112 -4.32 27.08 -2.93
CA VAL A 112 -5.03 26.08 -2.12
C VAL A 112 -4.06 25.06 -1.53
N GLY A 113 -3.07 24.62 -2.30
CA GLY A 113 -2.07 23.66 -1.84
C GLY A 113 -1.21 24.22 -0.70
N ILE A 114 -0.68 25.44 -0.85
CA ILE A 114 0.11 26.10 0.20
C ILE A 114 -0.78 26.43 1.41
N GLY A 115 -1.98 26.95 1.17
CA GLY A 115 -2.92 27.33 2.23
C GLY A 115 -3.56 26.17 2.97
N GLY A 116 -3.61 24.96 2.38
CA GLY A 116 -4.12 23.76 3.04
C GLY A 116 -3.08 22.99 3.85
N VAL A 117 -1.79 23.28 3.67
CA VAL A 117 -0.67 22.65 4.40
C VAL A 117 -0.35 23.37 5.71
N VAL A 118 -0.67 24.67 5.81
CA VAL A 118 -0.48 25.52 7.00
C VAL A 118 -1.77 25.57 7.81
#